data_AF-A0A1Q9AN40-F1
#
_entry.id   AF-A0A1Q9AN40-F1
#
_cell.length_a   1.000
_cell.length_b   1.000
_cell.length_c   1.000
_cell.angle_alpha   90.00
_cell.angle_beta   90.00
_cell.angle_gamma   90.00
#
_symmetry.space_group_name_H-M   'P 1'
#
loop_
_entity.id
_entity.type
_entity.pdbx_description
1 polymer ?
#
loop_
_entity_poly.entity_id
_entity_poly.type
_entity_poly.pdbx_seq_one_letter_code
_entity_poly.pdbx_strand_id
1 'polypeptide(L)' 'MAADHPPHTPHSINPPGNAEEAIRREFSMVERQGTREAYERFIRRHPRHALAAQAKLRLRSGKIRYGD' A
#
# COMPACT_ATOMS: atom_id res chain seq x y z
N MET A 1 42.46 19.43 9.36
CA MET A 1 41.73 19.02 8.14
C MET A 1 40.51 18.25 8.61
N ALA A 2 39.34 18.89 8.75
CA ALA A 2 38.37 19.24 7.71
C ALA A 2 37.54 18.03 7.24
N ALA A 3 36.27 18.02 7.66
CA ALA A 3 35.07 17.30 7.16
C ALA A 3 35.19 15.76 7.02
N ASP A 4 34.18 14.94 7.23
CA ASP A 4 32.79 15.07 6.87
C ASP A 4 32.05 13.95 7.60
N HIS A 5 31.05 14.34 8.37
CA HIS A 5 29.88 13.62 8.88
C HIS A 5 29.74 12.12 8.50
N PRO A 6 29.39 11.22 9.45
CA PRO A 6 28.98 9.87 9.07
C PRO A 6 27.82 9.97 8.07
N PRO A 7 27.78 9.16 6.99
CA PRO A 7 26.62 9.19 6.11
C PRO A 7 25.39 8.82 6.94
N HIS A 8 24.56 9.82 7.20
CA HIS A 8 23.16 9.67 7.57
C HIS A 8 22.42 9.04 6.39
N THR A 9 22.69 7.77 6.12
CA THR A 9 21.65 6.91 5.59
C THR A 9 20.95 6.33 6.80
N PRO A 10 19.75 6.81 7.19
CA PRO A 10 18.76 5.87 7.66
C PRO A 10 18.53 4.94 6.46
N HIS A 11 19.40 3.93 6.33
CA HIS A 11 19.09 2.79 5.51
C HIS A 11 17.93 2.19 6.27
N SER A 12 16.74 2.63 5.90
CA SER A 12 15.48 1.96 6.17
C SER A 12 15.60 0.60 5.49
N ILE A 13 16.43 -0.28 6.07
CA ILE A 13 16.48 -1.71 5.83
C ILE A 13 15.24 -2.24 6.53
N ASN A 14 14.07 -1.84 6.04
CA ASN A 14 12.96 -2.74 6.09
C ASN A 14 13.10 -3.52 4.77
N PRO A 15 13.58 -4.77 4.78
CA PRO A 15 13.73 -5.52 3.55
C PRO A 15 12.36 -5.53 2.83
N PRO A 16 12.31 -5.13 1.55
CA PRO A 16 11.05 -4.93 0.82
C PRO A 16 10.16 -6.19 0.82
N GLY A 17 10.75 -7.37 1.02
CA GLY A 17 10.03 -8.64 1.09
C GLY A 17 8.93 -8.70 2.14
N ASN A 18 9.12 -8.13 3.34
CA ASN A 18 8.07 -8.17 4.39
C ASN A 18 6.95 -7.15 4.12
N ALA A 19 7.32 -5.97 3.63
CA ALA A 19 6.36 -4.89 3.36
C ALA A 19 5.47 -5.25 2.16
N GLU A 20 6.04 -5.76 1.06
CA GLU A 20 5.27 -6.18 -0.10
C GLU A 20 4.30 -7.34 0.24
N GLU A 21 4.73 -8.31 1.04
CA GLU A 21 3.86 -9.42 1.45
C GLU A 21 2.73 -8.94 2.36
N ALA A 22 3.01 -8.05 3.32
CA ALA A 22 1.99 -7.44 4.16
C ALA A 22 0.97 -6.65 3.33
N ILE A 23 1.43 -5.87 2.35
CA ILE A 23 0.55 -5.09 1.46
C ILE A 23 -0.29 -6.01 0.56
N ARG A 24 0.29 -7.11 0.05
CA ARG A 24 -0.44 -8.14 -0.71
C ARG A 24 -1.52 -8.82 0.14
N ARG A 25 -1.20 -9.17 1.39
CA ARG A 25 -2.17 -9.73 2.34
C ARG A 25 -3.30 -8.77 2.64
N GLU A 26 -2.98 -7.51 2.93
CA GLU A 26 -4.01 -6.49 3.21
C GLU A 26 -4.88 -6.24 1.96
N PHE A 27 -4.28 -6.16 0.77
CA PHE A 27 -5.04 -6.05 -0.48
C PHE A 27 -5.96 -7.24 -0.71
N SER A 28 -5.52 -8.47 -0.46
CA SER A 28 -6.37 -9.66 -0.55
C SER A 28 -7.57 -9.57 0.40
N MET A 29 -7.38 -9.10 1.63
CA MET A 29 -8.49 -8.86 2.57
C MET A 29 -9.45 -7.77 2.08
N VAL A 30 -8.91 -6.71 1.48
CA VAL A 30 -9.70 -5.63 0.86
C VAL A 30 -10.50 -6.15 -0.33
N GLU A 31 -9.91 -7.01 -1.17
CA GLU A 31 -10.61 -7.64 -2.29
C GLU A 31 -11.73 -8.58 -1.82
N ARG A 32 -11.49 -9.34 -0.73
CA ARG A 32 -12.49 -10.24 -0.12
C ARG A 32 -13.65 -9.47 0.50
N GLN A 33 -13.39 -8.34 1.17
CA GLN A 33 -14.44 -7.43 1.63
C GLN A 33 -15.20 -6.86 0.44
N GLY A 34 -14.46 -6.41 -0.58
CA GLY A 34 -15.05 -5.89 -1.80
C GLY A 34 -15.83 -4.59 -1.60
N THR A 35 -15.57 -3.83 -0.52
CA THR A 35 -16.28 -2.59 -0.18
C THR A 35 -15.45 -1.36 -0.51
N ARG A 36 -16.11 -0.25 -0.83
CA ARG A 36 -15.45 1.03 -1.14
C ARG A 36 -14.51 1.49 -0.02
N GLU A 37 -14.99 1.43 1.22
CA GLU A 37 -14.24 1.92 2.38
C GLU A 37 -12.93 1.14 2.60
N ALA A 38 -12.94 -0.17 2.36
CA ALA A 38 -11.74 -1.01 2.45
C ALA A 38 -10.69 -0.61 1.40
N TYR A 39 -11.12 -0.42 0.14
CA TYR A 39 -10.22 0.05 -0.93
C TYR A 39 -9.71 1.47 -0.66
N GLU A 40 -10.55 2.39 -0.20
CA GLU A 40 -10.14 3.77 0.13
C GLU A 40 -9.12 3.80 1.26
N ARG A 41 -9.33 3.01 2.33
CA ARG A 41 -8.37 2.90 3.45
C ARG A 41 -7.03 2.37 2.97
N PHE A 42 -7.03 1.36 2.09
CA PHE A 42 -5.81 0.79 1.51
C PHE A 42 -5.06 1.80 0.63
N ILE A 43 -5.76 2.52 -0.24
CA ILE A 43 -5.17 3.55 -1.11
C ILE A 43 -4.56 4.68 -0.28
N ARG A 44 -5.23 5.11 0.78
CA ARG A 44 -4.72 6.15 1.69
C ARG A 44 -3.47 5.70 2.46
N ARG A 45 -3.39 4.42 2.80
CA ARG A 45 -2.23 3.84 3.51
C ARG A 45 -1.03 3.58 2.59
N HIS A 46 -1.29 3.26 1.32
CA HIS A 46 -0.25 2.90 0.36
C HIS A 46 -0.32 3.71 -0.95
N PRO A 47 -0.28 5.05 -0.92
CA PRO A 47 -0.52 5.88 -2.11
C PRO A 47 0.55 5.73 -3.21
N ARG A 48 1.75 5.25 -2.87
CA ARG A 48 2.87 5.02 -3.80
C ARG A 48 3.00 3.57 -4.28
N HIS A 49 2.05 2.68 -3.94
CA HIS A 49 2.15 1.26 -4.25
C HIS A 49 1.33 0.86 -5.50
N ALA A 50 1.83 -0.09 -6.30
CA ALA A 50 1.14 -0.56 -7.50
C ALA A 50 -0.24 -1.19 -7.19
N LEU A 51 -0.36 -1.95 -6.09
CA LEU A 51 -1.64 -2.49 -5.62
C LEU A 51 -2.65 -1.39 -5.26
N ALA A 52 -2.22 -0.20 -4.83
CA ALA A 52 -3.14 0.90 -4.58
C ALA A 52 -3.71 1.48 -5.89
N ALA A 53 -2.92 1.49 -6.97
CA ALA A 53 -3.44 1.80 -8.29
C ALA A 53 -4.49 0.77 -8.74
N GLN A 54 -4.24 -0.53 -8.52
CA GLN A 54 -5.24 -1.58 -8.79
C GLN A 54 -6.49 -1.44 -7.92
N ALA A 55 -6.34 -1.15 -6.63
CA ALA A 55 -7.44 -0.84 -5.71
C ALA A 55 -8.31 0.29 -6.25
N LYS A 56 -7.68 1.38 -6.70
CA LYS A 56 -8.37 2.56 -7.25
C LYS A 56 -9.10 2.24 -8.55
N LEU A 57 -8.54 1.39 -9.40
CA LEU A 57 -9.19 0.90 -10.62
C LEU A 57 -10.40 0.02 -10.30
N ARG A 58 -10.28 -0.92 -9.33
CA ARG A 58 -11.40 -1.76 -8.87
C ARG A 58 -12.52 -0.92 -8.26
N LEU A 59 -12.16 0.06 -7.42
CA LEU A 59 -13.09 1.03 -6.85
C LEU A 59 -13.87 1.78 -7.94
N ARG A 60 -13.15 2.32 -8.93
CA ARG A 60 -13.74 3.11 -10.02
C ARG A 60 -14.54 2.27 -11.01
N SER A 61 -14.18 0.99 -11.18
CA SER A 61 -14.85 0.06 -12.10
C SER A 61 -16.23 -0.37 -11.60
N GLY A 62 -16.62 -0.05 -10.36
CA GLY A 62 -17.93 -0.46 -9.81
C GLY A 62 -18.08 -1.96 -9.58
N LYS A 63 -17.01 -2.76 -9.76
CA LYS A 63 -16.95 -4.21 -9.44
C LYS A 63 -16.75 -4.48 -7.95
N ILE A 64 -17.00 -3.47 -7.13
CA ILE A 64 -17.01 -3.57 -5.68
C ILE A 64 -18.46 -3.74 -5.26
N ARG A 65 -18.72 -4.62 -4.29
CA ARG A 65 -20.05 -4.82 -3.73
C ARG A 65 -20.50 -3.48 -3.17
N TYR A 66 -21.51 -2.89 -3.80
CA TYR A 66 -22.22 -1.76 -3.24
C TYR A 66 -23.16 -2.32 -2.19
N GLY A 67 -22.81 -2.18 -0.92
CA GLY A 67 -23.61 -2.59 0.23
C GLY A 67 -22.87 -2.12 1.47
N ASP A 68 -23.44 -1.33 2.35
CA ASP A 68 -24.85 -1.17 2.75
C ASP A 68 -25.39 0.24 2.46
#